data_AF-M7SDH9-F1
#
_entry.id   AF-M7SDH9-F1
#
_cell.length_a   1.000
_cell.length_b   1.000
_cell.length_c   1.000
_cell.angle_alpha   90.00
_cell.angle_beta   90.00
_cell.angle_gamma   90.00
#
_symmetry.space_group_name_H-M   'P 1'
#
loop_
_entity.id
_entity.type
_entity.pdbx_description
1 polymer ?
#
loop_
_entity_poly.entity_id
_entity_poly.type
_entity_poly.pdbx_seq_one_letter_code
_entity_poly.pdbx_strand_id
1 'polypeptide(L)'
;MRALSQEDAERLIVDTPEVEKLRACSKLYSAKPHLAGDLQHAERIRDLWRSYGIPTELVRYDVLQNFPTHSALRLHGSDGSVVFNASLVEDEVAEDPTSSPQNGLPAFFGFGANGTAHGELIYANFGRLSDFEFLKSQGISVRGKIVICKYSKVFRGLKVRAAEKFGAVGVILYNDPQEDGEYTARNGVAVWISSPSRSVIPLRRATQAYRVKIRNGEIRSTQFLLSLPFLSLSAMRYTFCVP
;
A
#
# COMPACT_ATOMS: atom_id res chain seq x y z
N MET A 1 31.25 15.92 -36.61
CA MET A 1 30.55 14.76 -36.01
C MET A 1 29.61 14.21 -37.09
N ARG A 2 29.79 12.97 -37.55
CA ARG A 2 28.93 12.39 -38.60
C ARG A 2 27.59 11.99 -37.95
N ALA A 3 26.48 12.45 -38.51
CA ALA A 3 25.16 12.04 -38.01
C ALA A 3 24.97 10.53 -38.24
N LEU A 4 24.48 9.83 -37.22
CA LEU A 4 24.10 8.42 -37.32
C LEU A 4 22.87 8.29 -38.24
N SER A 5 22.78 7.19 -38.99
CA SER A 5 21.53 6.83 -39.64
C SER A 5 20.48 6.44 -38.58
N GLN A 6 19.21 6.47 -38.94
CA GLN A 6 18.13 6.02 -38.05
C GLN A 6 18.33 4.56 -37.62
N GLU A 7 18.69 3.68 -38.55
CA GLU A 7 18.92 2.26 -38.30
C GLU A 7 20.08 2.04 -37.32
N ASP A 8 21.19 2.77 -37.50
CA ASP A 8 22.33 2.69 -36.57
C ASP A 8 21.96 3.18 -35.17
N ALA A 9 21.12 4.22 -35.07
CA ALA A 9 20.65 4.75 -33.79
C ALA A 9 19.69 3.77 -33.08
N GLU A 10 18.76 3.16 -33.82
CA GLU A 10 17.85 2.14 -33.29
C GLU A 10 18.63 0.92 -32.79
N ARG A 11 19.59 0.44 -33.58
CA ARG A 11 20.44 -0.69 -33.19
C ARG A 11 21.25 -0.38 -31.93
N LEU A 12 21.83 0.81 -31.85
CA LEU A 12 22.55 1.24 -30.66
C LEU A 12 21.65 1.23 -29.41
N ILE A 13 20.42 1.73 -29.50
CA ILE A 13 19.48 1.74 -28.37
C ILE A 13 19.12 0.32 -27.91
N VAL A 14 18.93 -0.60 -28.85
CA VAL A 14 18.58 -2.00 -28.55
C VAL A 14 19.77 -2.76 -27.96
N ASP A 15 20.99 -2.50 -28.43
CA ASP A 15 22.20 -3.23 -28.04
C ASP A 15 22.85 -2.70 -26.75
N THR A 16 22.54 -1.45 -26.35
CA THR A 16 23.15 -0.78 -25.18
C THR A 16 22.76 -1.36 -23.80
N PRO A 17 21.52 -1.82 -23.54
CA PRO A 17 21.14 -2.32 -22.22
C PRO A 17 21.88 -3.60 -21.83
N GLU A 18 22.74 -3.50 -20.81
CA GLU A 18 23.44 -4.65 -20.23
C GLU A 18 22.75 -5.12 -18.94
N VAL A 19 22.52 -6.43 -18.81
CA VAL A 19 21.87 -7.05 -17.64
C VAL A 19 22.57 -6.69 -16.33
N GLU A 20 23.90 -6.61 -16.33
CA GLU A 20 24.70 -6.25 -15.16
C GLU A 20 24.44 -4.82 -14.70
N LYS A 21 24.38 -3.87 -15.63
CA LYS A 21 24.04 -2.47 -15.35
C LYS A 21 22.61 -2.32 -14.85
N LEU A 22 21.65 -3.01 -15.45
CA LEU A 22 20.26 -3.03 -14.98
C LEU A 22 20.15 -3.54 -13.55
N ARG A 23 20.88 -4.63 -13.21
CA ARG A 23 20.93 -5.17 -11.85
C ARG A 23 21.56 -4.19 -10.86
N ALA A 24 22.65 -3.52 -11.25
CA ALA A 24 23.29 -2.50 -10.43
C ALA A 24 22.36 -1.32 -10.16
N CYS A 25 21.67 -0.81 -11.19
CA CYS A 25 20.68 0.25 -11.07
C CYS A 25 19.52 -0.15 -10.15
N SER A 26 18.97 -1.36 -10.32
CA SER A 26 17.90 -1.87 -9.45
C SER A 26 18.34 -1.88 -7.99
N LYS A 27 19.54 -2.40 -7.69
CA LYS A 27 20.09 -2.40 -6.33
C LYS A 27 20.28 -0.99 -5.77
N LEU A 28 20.80 -0.06 -6.58
CA LEU A 28 21.02 1.33 -6.17
C LEU A 28 19.70 2.03 -5.82
N TYR A 29 18.67 1.84 -6.65
CA TYR A 29 17.38 2.49 -6.47
C TYR A 29 16.58 1.89 -5.31
N SER A 30 16.69 0.59 -5.06
CA SER A 30 15.95 -0.10 -3.98
C SER A 30 16.73 -0.24 -2.67
N ALA A 31 17.95 0.30 -2.55
CA ALA A 31 18.82 0.11 -1.37
C ALA A 31 18.26 0.75 -0.08
N LYS A 32 17.43 1.78 -0.20
CA LYS A 32 16.83 2.50 0.93
C LYS A 32 15.40 2.89 0.59
N PRO A 33 14.47 2.91 1.55
CA PRO A 33 13.13 3.46 1.31
C PRO A 33 13.20 4.93 0.90
N HIS A 34 12.42 5.29 -0.12
CA HIS A 34 12.43 6.61 -0.76
C HIS A 34 10.99 7.11 -0.95
N LEU A 35 10.31 7.39 0.16
CA LEU A 35 8.94 7.90 0.15
C LEU A 35 8.86 9.25 -0.58
N ALA A 36 7.71 9.56 -1.17
CA ALA A 36 7.50 10.83 -1.84
C ALA A 36 7.74 12.00 -0.87
N GLY A 37 8.67 12.88 -1.24
CA GLY A 37 9.20 13.94 -0.37
C GLY A 37 10.68 13.76 0.00
N ASP A 38 11.33 12.64 -0.38
CA ASP A 38 12.75 12.39 -0.15
C ASP A 38 13.66 13.21 -1.09
N LEU A 39 14.14 14.35 -0.59
CA LEU A 39 15.07 15.24 -1.31
C LEU A 39 16.41 14.56 -1.59
N GLN A 40 16.95 13.79 -0.63
CA GLN A 40 18.28 13.17 -0.77
C GLN A 40 18.27 12.14 -1.90
N HIS A 41 17.19 11.36 -2.03
CA HIS A 41 17.03 10.44 -3.15
C HIS A 41 16.94 11.21 -4.47
N ALA A 42 16.15 12.29 -4.55
CA ALA A 42 16.01 13.11 -5.75
C ALA A 42 17.36 13.72 -6.21
N GLU A 43 18.17 14.24 -5.28
CA GLU A 43 19.50 14.78 -5.57
C GLU A 43 20.45 13.70 -6.09
N ARG A 44 20.43 12.51 -5.49
CA ARG A 44 21.25 11.37 -5.95
C ARG A 44 20.94 10.98 -7.39
N ILE A 45 19.65 10.90 -7.75
CA ILE A 45 19.24 10.57 -9.12
C ILE A 45 19.61 11.69 -10.09
N ARG A 46 19.43 12.97 -9.71
CA ARG A 46 19.88 14.12 -10.52
C ARG A 46 21.37 14.01 -10.83
N ASP A 47 22.19 13.77 -9.81
CA ASP A 47 23.65 13.73 -9.97
C ASP A 47 24.09 12.52 -10.80
N LEU A 48 23.40 11.38 -10.65
CA LEU A 48 23.60 10.21 -11.50
C LEU A 48 23.31 10.53 -12.98
N TRP A 49 22.19 11.18 -13.29
CA TRP A 49 21.85 11.52 -14.66
C TRP A 49 22.80 12.57 -15.25
N ARG A 50 23.21 13.55 -14.45
CA ARG A 50 24.26 14.50 -14.85
C ARG A 50 25.58 13.80 -15.15
N SER A 51 25.93 12.76 -14.40
CA SER A 51 27.14 11.96 -14.67
C SER A 51 27.09 11.24 -16.02
N TYR A 52 25.89 10.98 -16.55
CA TYR A 52 25.67 10.43 -17.89
C TYR A 52 25.65 11.51 -18.99
N GLY A 53 25.88 12.78 -18.64
CA GLY A 53 25.82 13.90 -19.57
C GLY A 53 24.40 14.38 -19.88
N ILE A 54 23.39 13.95 -19.10
CA ILE A 54 22.00 14.37 -19.28
C ILE A 54 21.76 15.66 -18.48
N PRO A 55 21.42 16.80 -19.13
CA PRO A 55 21.04 18.02 -18.43
C PRO A 55 19.81 17.76 -17.55
N THR A 56 19.99 17.85 -16.24
CA THR A 56 18.96 17.47 -15.25
C THR A 56 18.85 18.53 -14.17
N GLU A 57 17.63 18.94 -13.85
CA GLU A 57 17.29 19.89 -12.78
C GLU A 57 16.20 19.33 -11.87
N LEU A 58 16.15 19.81 -10.63
CA LEU A 58 15.08 19.47 -9.70
C LEU A 58 14.00 20.53 -9.76
N VAL A 59 12.75 20.08 -9.92
CA VAL A 59 11.56 20.95 -9.83
C VAL A 59 10.78 20.55 -8.59
N ARG A 60 10.54 21.53 -7.72
CA ARG A 60 9.79 21.34 -6.47
C ARG A 60 8.34 21.77 -6.66
N TYR A 61 7.44 20.96 -6.12
CA TYR A 61 6.04 21.30 -5.93
C TYR A 61 5.69 21.05 -4.48
N ASP A 62 5.00 22.00 -3.85
CA ASP A 62 4.45 21.81 -2.52
C ASP A 62 3.08 21.14 -2.66
N VAL A 63 2.98 19.92 -2.15
CA VAL A 63 1.78 19.06 -2.26
C VAL A 63 1.33 18.63 -0.86
N LEU A 64 0.02 18.41 -0.71
CA LEU A 64 -0.50 17.82 0.52
C LEU A 64 -0.08 16.35 0.61
N GLN A 65 0.57 15.99 1.71
CA GLN A 65 0.96 14.63 2.06
C GLN A 65 0.64 14.40 3.54
N ASN A 66 0.29 13.17 3.90
CA ASN A 66 0.10 12.79 5.30
C ASN A 66 0.92 11.57 5.66
N PHE A 67 1.46 11.58 6.87
CA PHE A 67 2.21 10.48 7.46
C PHE A 67 1.60 10.12 8.81
N PRO A 68 1.61 8.84 9.20
CA PRO A 68 1.05 8.42 10.47
C PRO A 68 1.93 8.91 11.63
N THR A 69 1.30 9.43 12.68
CA THR A 69 1.97 9.68 13.97
C THR A 69 1.78 8.51 14.92
N HIS A 70 0.56 7.95 14.96
CA HIS A 70 0.21 6.78 15.74
C HIS A 70 -0.91 5.99 15.05
N SER A 71 -0.87 4.67 15.16
CA SER A 71 -1.91 3.77 14.67
C SER A 71 -1.97 2.52 15.54
N ALA A 72 -3.17 2.03 15.83
CA ALA A 72 -3.37 0.79 16.55
C ALA A 72 -4.65 0.10 16.07
N LEU A 73 -4.64 -1.23 16.05
CA LEU A 73 -5.84 -2.04 15.87
C LEU A 73 -5.90 -3.09 16.98
N ARG A 74 -7.02 -3.10 17.70
CA ARG A 74 -7.24 -3.97 18.85
C ARG A 74 -8.60 -4.64 18.73
N LEU A 75 -8.65 -5.91 19.11
CA LEU A 75 -9.90 -6.62 19.36
C LEU A 75 -10.16 -6.59 20.86
N HIS A 76 -11.39 -6.25 21.21
CA HIS A 76 -11.85 -6.22 22.59
C HIS A 76 -12.76 -7.42 22.86
N GLY A 77 -12.62 -8.02 24.05
CA GLY A 77 -13.54 -9.04 24.56
C GLY A 77 -14.86 -8.42 25.03
N SER A 78 -15.80 -9.28 25.41
CA SER A 78 -17.11 -8.85 25.95
C SER A 78 -16.99 -8.08 27.27
N ASP A 79 -15.91 -8.28 28.02
CA ASP A 79 -15.56 -7.57 29.25
C ASP A 79 -14.83 -6.23 29.01
N GLY A 80 -14.63 -5.85 27.74
CA GLY A 80 -13.90 -4.65 27.33
C GLY A 80 -12.38 -4.79 27.35
N SER A 81 -11.83 -5.92 27.82
CA SER A 81 -10.40 -6.19 27.84
C SER A 81 -9.84 -6.32 26.41
N VAL A 82 -8.58 -5.97 26.21
CA VAL A 82 -7.91 -6.16 24.92
C VAL A 82 -7.47 -7.62 24.82
N VAL A 83 -8.21 -8.41 24.04
CA VAL A 83 -7.90 -9.85 23.83
C VAL A 83 -6.90 -10.07 22.71
N PHE A 84 -6.78 -9.11 21.80
CA PHE A 84 -5.81 -9.17 20.72
C PHE A 84 -5.36 -7.78 20.27
N ASN A 85 -4.06 -7.63 20.03
CA ASN A 85 -3.43 -6.39 19.56
C ASN A 85 -2.65 -6.69 18.27
N ALA A 86 -3.06 -6.06 17.15
CA ALA A 86 -2.44 -6.33 15.86
C ALA A 86 -1.09 -5.62 15.72
N SER A 87 -0.11 -6.32 15.16
CA SER A 87 1.11 -5.67 14.69
C SER A 87 0.80 -4.92 13.41
N LEU A 88 1.17 -3.64 13.36
CA LEU A 88 1.10 -2.80 12.16
C LEU A 88 2.50 -2.57 11.57
N VAL A 89 3.45 -3.43 11.94
CA VAL A 89 4.83 -3.42 11.49
C VAL A 89 5.15 -4.81 10.94
N GLU A 90 5.85 -4.84 9.82
CA GLU A 90 6.31 -6.07 9.17
C GLU A 90 7.50 -6.64 9.95
N ASP A 91 7.67 -7.96 9.91
CA ASP A 91 8.78 -8.59 10.61
C ASP A 91 10.11 -8.30 9.89
N GLU A 92 11.16 -8.06 10.68
CA GLU A 92 12.52 -8.00 10.18
C GLU A 92 12.99 -9.39 9.76
N VAL A 93 13.72 -9.46 8.65
CA VAL A 93 14.33 -10.68 8.14
C VAL A 93 15.83 -10.46 8.02
N ALA A 94 16.60 -11.30 8.73
CA ALA A 94 18.04 -11.09 8.93
C ALA A 94 18.84 -11.08 7.61
N GLU A 95 18.39 -11.84 6.61
CA GLU A 95 19.04 -11.96 5.30
C GLU A 95 18.71 -10.79 4.36
N ASP A 96 17.75 -9.93 4.71
CA ASP A 96 17.42 -8.73 3.96
C ASP A 96 17.45 -7.47 4.85
N PRO A 97 18.54 -6.70 4.83
CA PRO A 97 18.66 -5.45 5.58
C PRO A 97 17.57 -4.41 5.25
N THR A 98 16.89 -4.52 4.11
CA THR A 98 15.82 -3.58 3.72
C THR A 98 14.50 -3.87 4.45
N SER A 99 14.35 -5.05 5.04
CA SER A 99 13.15 -5.48 5.78
C SER A 99 13.00 -4.85 7.17
N SER A 100 14.06 -4.24 7.70
CA SER A 100 14.06 -3.65 9.04
C SER A 100 12.92 -2.62 9.22
N PRO A 101 12.11 -2.74 10.30
CA PRO A 101 11.07 -1.78 10.66
C PRO A 101 11.53 -0.33 10.75
N GLN A 102 12.79 -0.12 11.13
CA GLN A 102 13.40 1.20 11.30
C GLN A 102 13.60 1.91 9.95
N ASN A 103 13.60 1.15 8.84
CA ASN A 103 13.74 1.72 7.50
C ASN A 103 12.45 2.37 6.99
N GLY A 104 11.30 2.13 7.62
CA GLY A 104 10.00 2.50 7.07
C GLY A 104 9.02 3.10 8.07
N LEU A 105 7.85 3.46 7.56
CA LEU A 105 6.70 3.83 8.37
C LEU A 105 5.90 2.57 8.73
N PRO A 106 5.14 2.56 9.84
CA PRO A 106 4.17 1.50 10.10
C PRO A 106 3.15 1.42 8.95
N ALA A 107 2.37 0.34 8.89
CA ALA A 107 1.32 0.19 7.92
C ALA A 107 0.27 1.30 8.09
N PHE A 108 0.11 2.10 7.05
CA PHE A 108 -0.85 3.18 7.01
C PHE A 108 -1.41 3.36 5.62
N PHE A 109 -2.49 4.11 5.57
CA PHE A 109 -3.09 4.52 4.33
C PHE A 109 -3.14 6.04 4.24
N GLY A 110 -2.57 6.57 3.15
CA GLY A 110 -2.59 8.00 2.88
C GLY A 110 -4.02 8.51 2.77
N PHE A 111 -4.26 9.71 3.30
CA PHE A 111 -5.51 10.46 3.27
C PHE A 111 -6.71 9.81 3.98
N GLY A 112 -6.49 8.88 4.93
CA GLY A 112 -7.54 8.44 5.85
C GLY A 112 -7.84 9.49 6.92
N ALA A 113 -9.06 9.51 7.45
CA ALA A 113 -9.41 10.40 8.55
C ALA A 113 -8.65 10.02 9.84
N ASN A 114 -8.28 11.04 10.60
CA ASN A 114 -7.82 10.86 11.97
C ASN A 114 -9.00 10.55 12.88
N GLY A 115 -8.85 9.59 13.78
CA GLY A 115 -9.85 9.29 14.79
C GLY A 115 -9.76 7.87 15.31
N THR A 116 -10.56 7.59 16.34
CA THR A 116 -10.75 6.25 16.89
C THR A 116 -12.16 5.80 16.58
N ALA A 117 -12.30 4.62 15.97
CA ALA A 117 -13.58 3.96 15.77
C ALA A 117 -13.61 2.67 16.61
N HIS A 118 -14.76 2.39 17.21
CA HIS A 118 -15.02 1.17 17.95
C HIS A 118 -16.39 0.64 17.52
N GLY A 119 -16.49 -0.66 17.27
CA GLY A 119 -17.72 -1.28 16.82
C GLY A 119 -17.51 -2.73 16.44
N GLU A 120 -18.62 -3.44 16.24
CA GLU A 120 -18.59 -4.84 15.79
C GLU A 120 -17.97 -4.97 14.41
N LEU A 121 -17.35 -6.13 14.15
CA LEU A 121 -16.67 -6.42 12.90
C LEU A 121 -17.63 -7.12 11.92
N ILE A 122 -17.78 -6.57 10.70
CA ILE A 122 -18.53 -7.20 9.61
C ILE A 122 -17.61 -7.46 8.42
N TYR A 123 -17.61 -8.70 7.92
CA TYR A 123 -16.91 -9.05 6.70
C TYR A 123 -17.73 -8.67 5.46
N ALA A 124 -17.15 -7.87 4.57
CA ALA A 124 -17.80 -7.40 3.34
C ALA A 124 -17.03 -7.81 2.07
N ASN A 125 -16.48 -9.03 2.05
CA ASN A 125 -15.82 -9.61 0.87
C ASN A 125 -14.79 -8.66 0.23
N PHE A 126 -14.94 -8.26 -1.04
CA PHE A 126 -14.03 -7.34 -1.70
C PHE A 126 -14.42 -5.86 -1.53
N GLY A 127 -15.41 -5.53 -0.69
CA GLY A 127 -15.87 -4.16 -0.47
C GLY A 127 -16.41 -3.50 -1.74
N ARG A 128 -16.95 -4.26 -2.69
CA ARG A 128 -17.69 -3.74 -3.84
C ARG A 128 -19.01 -3.16 -3.36
N LEU A 129 -19.59 -2.24 -4.13
CA LEU A 129 -20.93 -1.75 -3.84
C LEU A 129 -21.95 -2.90 -3.74
N SER A 130 -21.84 -3.89 -4.63
CA SER A 130 -22.65 -5.10 -4.63
C SER A 130 -22.48 -5.97 -3.38
N ASP A 131 -21.30 -5.97 -2.75
CA ASP A 131 -21.06 -6.73 -1.51
C ASP A 131 -21.88 -6.09 -0.36
N PHE A 132 -21.94 -4.76 -0.29
CA PHE A 132 -22.76 -4.05 0.69
C PHE A 132 -24.27 -4.16 0.43
N GLU A 133 -24.68 -4.12 -0.85
CA GLU A 133 -26.07 -4.35 -1.25
C GLU A 133 -26.53 -5.77 -0.90
N PHE A 134 -25.65 -6.77 -1.09
CA PHE A 134 -25.89 -8.13 -0.67
C PHE A 134 -26.04 -8.25 0.85
N LEU A 135 -25.12 -7.68 1.64
CA LEU A 135 -25.27 -7.67 3.10
C LEU A 135 -26.61 -7.06 3.54
N LYS A 136 -27.00 -5.94 2.93
CA LYS A 136 -28.30 -5.31 3.20
C LYS A 136 -29.48 -6.20 2.80
N SER A 137 -29.42 -6.91 1.68
CA SER A 137 -30.49 -7.82 1.25
C SER A 137 -30.63 -9.03 2.17
N GLN A 138 -29.55 -9.42 2.86
CA GLN A 138 -29.55 -10.44 3.90
C GLN A 138 -29.94 -9.89 5.30
N GLY A 139 -30.35 -8.62 5.41
CA GLY A 139 -30.71 -8.00 6.68
C GLY A 139 -29.51 -7.63 7.57
N ILE A 140 -28.28 -7.73 7.07
CA ILE A 140 -27.05 -7.40 7.80
C ILE A 140 -26.74 -5.92 7.61
N SER A 141 -26.93 -5.12 8.67
CA SER A 141 -26.59 -3.70 8.68
C SER A 141 -25.13 -3.47 9.06
N VAL A 142 -24.40 -2.69 8.26
CA VAL A 142 -23.03 -2.22 8.59
C VAL A 142 -23.01 -0.85 9.29
N ARG A 143 -24.19 -0.25 9.52
CA ARG A 143 -24.29 1.06 10.17
C ARG A 143 -23.73 0.99 11.58
N GLY A 144 -22.79 1.89 11.92
CA GLY A 144 -22.15 1.93 13.24
C GLY A 144 -21.08 0.84 13.46
N LYS A 145 -20.76 0.04 12.44
CA LYS A 145 -19.86 -1.11 12.54
C LYS A 145 -18.54 -0.87 11.82
N ILE A 146 -17.53 -1.65 12.16
CA ILE A 146 -16.23 -1.69 11.47
C ILE A 146 -16.31 -2.78 10.40
N VAL A 147 -15.95 -2.44 9.17
CA VAL A 147 -16.02 -3.39 8.04
C VAL A 147 -14.64 -3.92 7.71
N ILE A 148 -14.48 -5.23 7.55
CA ILE A 148 -13.25 -5.85 7.04
C ILE A 148 -13.45 -6.36 5.60
N CYS A 149 -12.53 -5.96 4.71
CA CYS A 149 -12.57 -6.33 3.30
C CYS A 149 -11.23 -6.86 2.79
N LYS A 150 -11.29 -7.75 1.81
CA LYS A 150 -10.17 -8.18 0.99
C LYS A 150 -9.64 -7.01 0.16
N TYR A 151 -8.31 -6.89 0.05
CA TYR A 151 -7.65 -5.75 -0.59
C TYR A 151 -7.96 -5.63 -2.11
N SER A 152 -8.08 -6.75 -2.83
CA SER A 152 -8.08 -6.81 -4.31
C SER A 152 -9.40 -6.35 -4.99
N LYS A 153 -9.46 -6.45 -6.32
CA LYS A 153 -10.62 -6.27 -7.24
C LYS A 153 -11.21 -4.87 -7.39
N VAL A 154 -11.19 -4.03 -6.36
CA VAL A 154 -11.72 -2.65 -6.41
C VAL A 154 -10.68 -1.71 -5.84
N PHE A 155 -10.58 -0.49 -6.39
CA PHE A 155 -9.74 0.54 -5.79
C PHE A 155 -10.16 0.78 -4.33
N ARG A 156 -9.23 0.58 -3.40
CA ARG A 156 -9.44 0.69 -1.94
C ARG A 156 -10.16 1.97 -1.48
N GLY A 157 -9.92 3.13 -2.11
CA GLY A 157 -10.67 4.36 -1.79
C GLY A 157 -12.17 4.25 -2.09
N LEU A 158 -12.56 3.48 -3.11
CA LEU A 158 -13.96 3.20 -3.42
C LEU A 158 -14.60 2.24 -2.40
N LYS A 159 -13.82 1.34 -1.78
CA LYS A 159 -14.31 0.46 -0.71
C LYS A 159 -14.70 1.28 0.52
N VAL A 160 -13.85 2.23 0.91
CA VAL A 160 -14.13 3.12 2.05
C VAL A 160 -15.34 4.00 1.77
N ARG A 161 -15.42 4.58 0.57
CA ARG A 161 -16.60 5.36 0.15
C ARG A 161 -17.89 4.52 0.16
N ALA A 162 -17.83 3.26 -0.28
CA ALA A 162 -18.97 2.37 -0.22
C ALA A 162 -19.37 2.06 1.23
N ALA A 163 -18.40 1.73 2.09
CA ALA A 163 -18.65 1.49 3.52
C ALA A 163 -19.29 2.70 4.21
N GLU A 164 -18.76 3.90 3.95
CA GLU A 164 -19.30 5.17 4.44
C GLU A 164 -20.75 5.38 3.99
N LYS A 165 -21.07 5.14 2.71
CA LYS A 165 -22.43 5.25 2.17
C LYS A 165 -23.44 4.36 2.91
N PHE A 166 -22.99 3.21 3.41
CA PHE A 166 -23.82 2.28 4.19
C PHE A 166 -23.74 2.51 5.71
N GLY A 167 -22.99 3.53 6.15
CA GLY A 167 -22.93 3.99 7.53
C GLY A 167 -21.89 3.29 8.41
N ALA A 168 -20.92 2.59 7.82
CA ALA A 168 -19.80 2.04 8.57
C ALA A 168 -18.97 3.16 9.23
N VAL A 169 -18.33 2.86 10.36
CA VAL A 169 -17.52 3.82 11.14
C VAL A 169 -16.02 3.59 11.01
N GLY A 170 -15.61 2.51 10.36
CA GLY A 170 -14.21 2.20 10.08
C GLY A 170 -14.10 1.09 9.05
N VAL A 171 -12.97 1.02 8.35
CA VAL A 171 -12.69 -0.07 7.42
C VAL A 171 -11.30 -0.65 7.67
N ILE A 172 -11.20 -1.97 7.59
CA ILE A 172 -9.96 -2.74 7.68
C ILE A 172 -9.77 -3.42 6.33
N LEU A 173 -8.58 -3.30 5.75
CA LEU A 173 -8.21 -4.12 4.58
C LEU A 173 -7.21 -5.17 4.97
N TYR A 174 -7.36 -6.35 4.38
CA TYR A 174 -6.39 -7.42 4.54
C TYR A 174 -6.05 -8.09 3.21
N ASN A 175 -4.81 -8.56 3.11
CA ASN A 175 -4.31 -9.23 1.91
C ASN A 175 -4.65 -10.72 1.96
N ASP A 176 -5.75 -11.12 1.35
CA ASP A 176 -6.17 -12.53 1.37
C ASP A 176 -5.18 -13.44 0.59
N PRO A 177 -4.82 -14.64 1.11
CA PRO A 177 -3.94 -15.58 0.42
C PRO A 177 -4.54 -16.16 -0.85
N GLN A 178 -5.87 -16.11 -1.03
CA GLN A 178 -6.50 -16.54 -2.29
C GLN A 178 -5.96 -15.77 -3.50
N GLU A 179 -5.41 -14.57 -3.31
CA GLU A 179 -4.86 -13.73 -4.38
C GLU A 179 -3.40 -14.09 -4.71
N ASP A 180 -2.79 -15.05 -4.03
CA ASP A 180 -1.43 -15.55 -4.32
C ASP A 180 -1.40 -16.69 -5.35
N GLY A 181 -2.55 -17.26 -5.69
CA GLY A 181 -2.63 -18.42 -6.58
C GLY A 181 -1.84 -19.61 -6.02
N GLU A 182 -0.92 -20.15 -6.80
CA GLU A 182 -0.13 -21.32 -6.42
C GLU A 182 1.00 -21.02 -5.43
N TYR A 183 1.38 -19.75 -5.26
CA TYR A 183 2.51 -19.32 -4.43
C TYR A 183 2.13 -19.14 -2.97
N THR A 184 1.63 -20.21 -2.36
CA THR A 184 1.22 -20.22 -0.95
C THR A 184 1.95 -21.30 -0.15
N ALA A 185 2.14 -21.03 1.15
CA ALA A 185 2.66 -22.02 2.10
C ALA A 185 1.77 -23.27 2.16
N ARG A 186 0.46 -23.11 1.95
CA ARG A 186 -0.50 -24.22 1.86
C ARG A 186 -0.17 -25.17 0.70
N ASN A 187 0.33 -24.64 -0.41
CA ASN A 187 0.73 -25.43 -1.57
C ASN A 187 2.20 -25.91 -1.47
N GLY A 188 2.80 -25.85 -0.28
CA GLY A 188 4.18 -26.29 -0.04
C GLY A 188 5.24 -25.33 -0.59
N VAL A 189 4.85 -24.17 -1.10
CA VAL A 189 5.80 -23.17 -1.59
C VAL A 189 6.37 -22.42 -0.39
N ALA A 190 7.70 -22.40 -0.28
CA ALA A 190 8.38 -21.63 0.76
C ALA A 190 7.92 -20.16 0.73
N VAL A 191 7.91 -19.51 1.88
CA VAL A 191 7.65 -18.06 1.98
C VAL A 191 8.89 -17.29 1.52
N TRP A 192 8.73 -16.02 1.19
CA TRP A 192 9.87 -15.10 1.04
C TRP A 192 10.80 -15.22 2.27
N ILE A 193 12.13 -15.28 2.17
CA ILE A 193 13.06 -14.88 1.09
C ILE A 193 13.37 -15.98 0.06
N SER A 194 13.14 -17.25 0.38
CA SER A 194 13.58 -18.38 -0.45
C SER A 194 12.69 -18.64 -1.67
N SER A 195 11.68 -17.81 -1.90
CA SER A 195 10.64 -18.00 -2.90
C SER A 195 9.93 -16.67 -3.23
N PRO A 196 9.30 -16.55 -4.42
CA PRO A 196 8.48 -15.40 -4.79
C PRO A 196 7.14 -15.30 -4.01
N SER A 197 6.78 -16.30 -3.21
CA SER A 197 5.61 -16.23 -2.32
C SER A 197 5.74 -15.07 -1.34
N ARG A 198 4.61 -14.49 -0.91
CA ARG A 198 4.62 -13.40 0.09
C ARG A 198 5.25 -13.81 1.43
N SER A 199 5.75 -12.82 2.18
CA SER A 199 6.12 -13.00 3.59
C SER A 199 4.90 -13.36 4.44
N VAL A 200 5.13 -13.90 5.64
CA VAL A 200 4.09 -14.29 6.61
C VAL A 200 3.29 -13.08 7.10
N ILE A 201 3.89 -11.88 7.12
CA ILE A 201 3.21 -10.64 7.54
C ILE A 201 3.40 -9.52 6.50
N PRO A 202 2.82 -9.63 5.29
CA PRO A 202 2.94 -8.56 4.32
C PRO A 202 1.85 -7.51 4.60
N LEU A 203 2.29 -6.30 4.94
CA LEU A 203 1.41 -5.15 5.13
C LEU A 203 1.49 -4.25 3.90
N ARG A 204 0.33 -3.90 3.33
CA ARG A 204 0.31 -3.00 2.16
C ARG A 204 0.05 -1.57 2.60
N ARG A 205 0.94 -0.67 2.17
CA ARG A 205 0.83 0.79 2.32
C ARG A 205 0.40 1.38 0.99
N ALA A 206 -0.54 2.35 0.99
CA ALA A 206 -0.98 3.00 -0.24
C ALA A 206 -1.84 4.27 0.00
N THR A 207 -2.03 5.10 -1.04
CA THR A 207 -2.78 6.39 -0.98
C THR A 207 -4.26 6.30 -1.34
N GLN A 208 -5.20 6.58 -0.45
CA GLN A 208 -6.65 6.37 -0.66
C GLN A 208 -7.37 7.42 -1.50
N ALA A 209 -6.70 8.51 -1.84
CA ALA A 209 -7.32 9.58 -2.62
C ALA A 209 -7.85 9.04 -3.95
N TYR A 210 -9.12 9.31 -4.25
CA TYR A 210 -9.74 9.05 -5.55
C TYR A 210 -10.04 10.39 -6.24
N ARG A 211 -9.75 10.48 -7.55
CA ARG A 211 -9.89 11.70 -8.38
C ARG A 211 -9.06 12.90 -7.90
N VAL A 212 -7.74 12.74 -7.78
CA VAL A 212 -6.84 13.88 -7.56
C VAL A 212 -6.73 14.70 -8.86
N LYS A 213 -7.30 15.90 -8.89
CA LYS A 213 -7.01 16.90 -9.93
C LYS A 213 -5.85 17.76 -9.46
N ILE A 214 -4.68 17.57 -10.06
CA ILE A 214 -3.51 18.42 -9.85
C ILE A 214 -3.53 19.51 -10.91
N ARG A 215 -3.54 20.78 -10.50
CA ARG A 215 -3.33 21.92 -11.40
C ARG A 215 -2.30 22.83 -10.73
N ASN A 216 -1.15 23.01 -11.39
CA ASN A 216 -0.02 23.80 -10.89
C ASN A 216 0.52 23.35 -9.51
N GLY A 217 0.57 22.04 -9.25
CA GLY A 217 1.08 21.49 -7.98
C GLY A 217 0.10 21.53 -6.81
N GLU A 218 -1.03 22.24 -6.93
CA GLU A 218 -2.03 22.32 -5.85
C GLU A 218 -3.14 21.27 -6.00
N ILE A 219 -3.50 20.62 -4.88
CA ILE A 219 -4.73 19.84 -4.77
C ILE A 219 -5.88 20.83 -4.51
N ARG A 220 -6.67 21.14 -5.54
CA ARG A 220 -7.71 22.19 -5.47
C ARG A 220 -9.07 21.75 -4.94
N SER A 221 -9.25 20.50 -4.52
CA SER A 221 -10.49 20.09 -3.87
C SER A 221 -10.22 19.12 -2.72
N THR A 222 -10.88 19.38 -1.59
CA THR A 222 -10.84 18.59 -0.35
C THR A 222 -11.98 17.58 -0.28
N GLN A 223 -12.82 17.48 -1.32
CA GLN A 223 -13.94 16.53 -1.42
C GLN A 223 -13.49 15.05 -1.56
N PHE A 224 -12.20 14.78 -1.34
CA PHE A 224 -11.49 13.54 -1.64
C PHE A 224 -10.84 12.89 -0.41
N LEU A 225 -10.90 13.54 0.75
CA LEU A 225 -10.47 12.97 2.02
C LEU A 225 -11.58 12.03 2.52
N LEU A 226 -11.21 10.81 2.86
CA LEU A 226 -12.16 9.85 3.41
C LEU A 226 -12.41 10.20 4.87
N SER A 227 -13.66 10.11 5.30
CA SER A 227 -14.08 10.44 6.67
C SER A 227 -13.87 9.31 7.68
N LEU A 228 -13.50 8.11 7.22
CA LEU A 228 -13.35 6.92 8.07
C LEU A 228 -11.88 6.63 8.42
N PRO A 229 -11.57 6.27 9.68
CA PRO A 229 -10.28 5.71 10.05
C PRO A 229 -10.08 4.33 9.39
N PHE A 230 -8.83 4.03 9.03
CA PHE A 230 -8.54 2.95 8.09
C PHE A 230 -7.15 2.32 8.30
N LEU A 231 -7.10 0.99 8.35
CA LEU A 231 -5.86 0.24 8.63
C LEU A 231 -5.72 -1.01 7.74
N SER A 232 -4.47 -1.40 7.47
CA SER A 232 -4.13 -2.63 6.73
C SER A 232 -3.69 -3.71 7.71
N LEU A 233 -4.07 -4.96 7.43
CA LEU A 233 -3.61 -6.17 8.13
C LEU A 233 -3.06 -7.23 7.17
N SER A 234 -2.20 -8.10 7.69
CA SER A 234 -1.84 -9.36 7.05
C SER A 234 -2.90 -10.42 7.33
N ALA A 235 -3.31 -11.20 6.33
CA ALA A 235 -4.24 -12.32 6.51
C ALA A 235 -3.61 -13.55 7.16
N MET A 236 -2.32 -13.81 6.91
CA MET A 236 -1.67 -15.08 7.26
C MET A 236 -1.47 -15.25 8.77
N ARG A 237 -1.51 -14.16 9.55
CA ARG A 237 -1.41 -14.20 11.02
C ARG A 237 -2.78 -14.21 11.71
N TYR A 238 -3.83 -13.81 11.01
CA TYR A 238 -5.15 -13.51 11.59
C TYR A 238 -6.24 -14.25 10.82
N THR A 239 -6.38 -15.54 11.09
CA THR A 239 -7.53 -16.33 10.61
C THR A 239 -8.77 -15.87 11.37
N PHE A 240 -9.58 -15.02 10.75
CA PHE A 240 -10.91 -14.71 11.26
C PHE A 240 -11.84 -15.89 10.92
N CYS A 241 -11.92 -16.88 11.81
CA CYS A 241 -13.06 -17.80 11.80
C CYS A 241 -14.28 -17.02 12.27
N VAL A 242 -15.16 -16.65 11.35
CA VAL A 242 -16.53 -16.30 11.69
C VAL A 242 -17.22 -17.62 12.06
N PRO A 243 -17.82 -17.75 13.26
CA PRO A 243 -18.61 -18.93 13.61
C PRO A 243 -19.81 -19.10 12.67
#